data_AF-A0A1M6S3U0-F1
#
_entry.id   AF-A0A1M6S3U0-F1
#
_cell.length_a   1.000
_cell.length_b   1.000
_cell.length_c   1.000
_cell.angle_alpha   90.00
_cell.angle_beta   90.00
_cell.angle_gamma   90.00
#
_symmetry.space_group_name_H-M   'P 1'
#
loop_
_entity.id
_entity.type
_entity.pdbx_description
1 polymer ?
#
loop_
_entity_poly.entity_id
_entity_poly.type
_entity_poly.pdbx_seq_one_letter_code
_entity_poly.pdbx_strand_id
1 'polypeptide(L)'
;MTLDEKLKILYKVTDLEVLNIYKDMACDSVKSYLNIEDTNENIYKKYESALIEIIGNKIKSENNNGVKSYTASKMSITYEESSAFIITDKIKTLLPVPFVKLMG
;
A
#
# COMPACT_ATOMS: atom_id res chain seq x y z
N MET A 1 -8.34 -17.03 -8.94
CA MET A 1 -7.05 -16.33 -8.98
C MET A 1 -6.85 -15.64 -7.65
N THR A 2 -5.80 -15.99 -6.91
CA THR A 2 -5.50 -15.44 -5.57
C THR A 2 -4.82 -14.07 -5.68
N LEU A 3 -4.81 -13.31 -4.58
CA LEU A 3 -4.11 -12.02 -4.49
C LEU A 3 -2.62 -12.16 -4.87
N ASP A 4 -1.98 -13.24 -4.43
CA ASP A 4 -0.58 -13.55 -4.73
C ASP A 4 -0.35 -13.78 -6.23
N GLU A 5 -1.24 -14.52 -6.90
CA GLU A 5 -1.18 -14.73 -8.35
C GLU A 5 -1.35 -13.41 -9.10
N LYS A 6 -2.28 -12.55 -8.68
CA LYS A 6 -2.50 -11.24 -9.31
C LYS A 6 -1.27 -10.34 -9.18
N LEU A 7 -0.67 -10.28 -8.00
CA LEU A 7 0.53 -9.46 -7.74
C LEU A 7 1.74 -9.96 -8.53
N LYS A 8 1.93 -11.27 -8.63
CA LYS A 8 2.99 -11.88 -9.47
C LYS A 8 2.84 -11.50 -10.94
N ILE A 9 1.63 -11.56 -11.49
CA ILE A 9 1.39 -11.20 -12.89
C ILE A 9 1.56 -9.70 -13.13
N LEU A 10 0.99 -8.85 -12.27
CA LEU A 10 0.99 -7.40 -12.45
C LEU A 10 2.38 -6.77 -12.31
N TYR A 11 3.18 -7.28 -11.37
CA TYR A 11 4.43 -6.63 -10.97
C TYR A 11 5.67 -7.48 -11.20
N LYS A 12 5.53 -8.67 -11.78
CA LYS A 12 6.63 -9.62 -12.02
C LYS A 12 7.47 -9.90 -10.76
N VAL A 13 6.82 -9.89 -9.60
CA VAL A 13 7.48 -10.15 -8.30
C VAL A 13 7.82 -11.64 -8.21
N THR A 14 9.10 -11.94 -8.08
CA THR A 14 9.60 -13.32 -7.96
C THR A 14 9.76 -13.76 -6.51
N ASP A 15 10.01 -12.80 -5.61
CA ASP A 15 10.27 -13.06 -4.19
C ASP A 15 8.98 -13.10 -3.38
N LEU A 16 8.68 -14.28 -2.82
CA LEU A 16 7.48 -14.53 -2.02
C LEU A 16 7.58 -13.95 -0.60
N GLU A 17 8.79 -13.86 -0.04
CA GLU A 17 8.98 -13.34 1.32
C GLU A 17 8.76 -11.83 1.33
N VAL A 18 9.34 -11.13 0.35
CA VAL A 18 9.12 -9.69 0.15
C VAL A 18 7.64 -9.39 -0.09
N LEU A 19 6.96 -10.24 -0.88
CA LEU A 19 5.54 -10.08 -1.15
C LEU A 19 4.69 -10.21 0.11
N ASN A 20 5.00 -11.16 0.99
CA ASN A 20 4.30 -11.34 2.26
C ASN A 20 4.50 -10.13 3.19
N ILE A 21 5.72 -9.60 3.27
CA ILE A 21 6.01 -8.39 4.04
C ILE A 21 5.18 -7.20 3.52
N TYR A 22 5.09 -7.03 2.21
CA TYR A 22 4.28 -5.95 1.61
C TYR A 22 2.79 -6.13 1.85
N LYS A 23 2.30 -7.37 1.88
CA LYS A 23 0.91 -7.65 2.21
C LYS A 23 0.60 -7.29 3.66
N ASP A 24 1.47 -7.65 4.60
CA ASP A 24 1.28 -7.32 6.02
C ASP A 24 1.32 -5.80 6.25
N MET A 25 2.29 -5.10 5.67
CA MET A 25 2.37 -3.62 5.76
C MET A 25 1.16 -2.91 5.13
N ALA A 26 0.69 -3.40 3.98
CA ALA A 26 -0.51 -2.87 3.34
C ALA A 26 -1.77 -3.16 4.18
N CYS A 27 -1.83 -4.33 4.83
CA CYS A 27 -2.90 -4.71 5.73
C CYS A 27 -2.99 -3.75 6.92
N ASP A 28 -1.86 -3.49 7.58
CA ASP A 28 -1.78 -2.57 8.72
C ASP A 28 -2.18 -1.15 8.33
N SER A 29 -1.79 -0.71 7.13
CA SER A 29 -2.17 0.60 6.59
C SER A 29 -3.69 0.71 6.38
N VAL A 30 -4.33 -0.35 5.85
CA VAL A 30 -5.78 -0.40 5.68
C VAL A 30 -6.51 -0.46 7.02
N LYS A 31 -6.04 -1.28 7.97
CA LYS A 31 -6.61 -1.36 9.32
C LYS A 31 -6.53 -0.02 10.05
N SER A 32 -5.37 0.63 10.00
CA SER A 32 -5.14 1.94 10.58
C SER A 32 -6.07 2.99 9.96
N TYR A 33 -6.21 2.99 8.63
CA TYR A 33 -7.12 3.91 7.94
C TYR A 33 -8.58 3.69 8.35
N LEU A 34 -9.06 2.45 8.33
CA LEU A 34 -10.45 2.12 8.64
C LEU A 34 -10.78 2.14 10.12
N ASN A 35 -9.76 2.19 10.98
CA ASN A 35 -9.87 2.07 12.44
C ASN A 35 -10.60 0.78 12.85
N ILE A 36 -10.21 -0.35 12.25
CA ILE A 36 -10.80 -1.67 12.51
C ILE A 36 -9.75 -2.66 13.00
N GLU A 37 -10.16 -3.51 13.95
CA GLU A 37 -9.42 -4.70 14.34
C GLU A 37 -10.05 -5.91 13.62
N ASP A 38 -9.49 -6.26 12.45
CA ASP A 38 -9.89 -7.44 11.68
C ASP A 38 -8.65 -8.30 11.37
N THR A 39 -8.85 -9.57 11.00
CA THR A 39 -7.75 -10.49 10.68
C THR A 39 -7.14 -10.15 9.31
N ASN A 40 -5.83 -10.43 9.12
CA ASN A 40 -5.17 -10.15 7.84
C ASN A 40 -5.88 -10.86 6.67
N GLU A 41 -6.33 -12.10 6.90
CA GLU A 41 -7.10 -12.88 5.93
C GLU A 41 -8.41 -12.20 5.50
N ASN A 42 -9.13 -11.59 6.44
CA ASN A 42 -10.36 -10.86 6.14
C ASN A 42 -10.08 -9.57 5.36
N ILE A 43 -9.01 -8.86 5.71
CA ILE A 43 -8.57 -7.68 4.96
C ILE A 43 -8.16 -8.05 3.53
N TYR A 44 -7.44 -9.16 3.34
CA TYR A 44 -7.06 -9.67 2.02
C TYR A 44 -8.26 -9.98 1.12
N LYS A 45 -9.35 -10.50 1.70
CA LYS A 45 -10.58 -10.81 0.96
C LYS A 45 -11.45 -9.58 0.70
N LYS A 46 -11.66 -8.74 1.71
CA LYS A 46 -12.57 -7.59 1.62
C LYS A 46 -11.99 -6.42 0.83
N TYR A 47 -10.68 -6.21 0.93
CA TYR A 47 -10.00 -5.01 0.40
C TYR A 47 -8.91 -5.36 -0.61
N GLU A 48 -9.08 -6.48 -1.34
CA GLU A 48 -8.10 -6.99 -2.31
C GLU A 48 -7.63 -5.91 -3.30
N SER A 49 -8.55 -5.16 -3.88
CA SER A 49 -8.24 -4.10 -4.85
C SER A 49 -7.43 -2.95 -4.25
N ALA A 50 -7.72 -2.55 -3.01
CA ALA A 50 -6.97 -1.51 -2.31
C ALA A 50 -5.54 -1.96 -2.02
N LEU A 51 -5.37 -3.20 -1.58
CA LEU A 51 -4.05 -3.79 -1.32
C LEU A 51 -3.20 -3.89 -2.58
N ILE A 52 -3.79 -4.28 -3.72
CA ILE A 52 -3.08 -4.34 -5.01
C ILE A 52 -2.55 -2.95 -5.42
N GLU A 53 -3.32 -1.89 -5.20
CA GLU A 53 -2.89 -0.52 -5.49
C GLU A 53 -1.80 -0.04 -4.52
N ILE A 54 -1.93 -0.32 -3.22
CA ILE A 54 -0.91 0.02 -2.21
C ILE A 54 0.43 -0.67 -2.53
N ILE A 55 0.41 -2.00 -2.66
CA ILE A 55 1.59 -2.81 -2.95
C ILE A 55 2.17 -2.43 -4.31
N GLY A 56 1.30 -2.15 -5.29
CA GLY A 56 1.71 -1.67 -6.60
C GLY A 56 2.46 -0.34 -6.57
N ASN A 57 1.99 0.61 -5.77
CA ASN A 57 2.66 1.89 -5.59
C ASN A 57 4.03 1.71 -4.93
N LYS A 58 4.14 0.83 -3.91
CA LYS A 58 5.41 0.46 -3.28
C LYS A 58 6.40 -0.10 -4.31
N ILE A 59 6.00 -1.12 -5.07
CA ILE A 59 6.87 -1.77 -6.06
C ILE A 59 7.27 -0.80 -7.17
N LYS A 60 6.35 0.05 -7.65
CA LYS A 60 6.67 1.10 -8.63
C LYS A 60 7.63 2.13 -8.06
N SER A 61 7.47 2.52 -6.80
CA SER A 61 8.36 3.48 -6.14
C SER A 61 9.79 2.92 -6.01
N GLU A 62 9.93 1.66 -5.62
CA GLU A 62 11.25 1.01 -5.53
C GLU A 62 11.93 0.87 -6.89
N ASN A 63 11.18 0.49 -7.93
CA ASN A 63 11.72 0.47 -9.30
C ASN A 63 12.11 1.86 -9.82
N ASN A 64 11.43 2.93 -9.39
CA ASN A 64 11.73 4.30 -9.79
C ASN A 64 12.85 4.97 -8.98
N ASN A 65 13.14 4.51 -7.75
CA ASN A 65 14.26 5.01 -6.95
C ASN A 65 15.63 4.67 -7.56
N GLY A 66 15.69 3.74 -8.53
CA GLY A 66 16.87 3.54 -9.37
C GLY A 66 17.13 4.61 -10.43
N VAL A 67 16.17 5.52 -10.70
CA VAL A 67 16.21 6.44 -11.86
C VAL A 67 16.16 7.93 -11.47
N LYS A 68 15.92 8.29 -10.20
CA LYS A 68 15.69 9.70 -9.79
C LYS A 68 16.80 10.38 -8.99
N SER A 69 18.01 9.85 -9.00
CA SER A 69 19.20 10.53 -8.45
C SER A 69 19.85 11.48 -9.47
N TYR A 70 19.09 12.34 -10.18
CA TYR A 70 19.70 13.34 -11.08
C TYR A 70 18.90 14.63 -11.34
N THR A 71 17.99 15.03 -10.44
CA THR A 71 17.43 16.40 -10.49
C THR A 71 17.40 17.03 -9.11
N ALA A 72 18.55 17.59 -8.75
CA ALA A 72 18.67 18.58 -7.70
C ALA A 72 18.08 19.92 -8.18
N SER A 73 16.91 20.30 -7.68
CA SER A 73 16.56 21.70 -7.34
C SER A 73 15.09 21.82 -6.98
N LYS A 74 14.84 22.27 -5.74
CA LYS A 74 13.56 22.74 -5.21
C LYS A 74 12.43 21.70 -5.13
N MET A 75 12.53 20.77 -4.19
CA MET A 75 11.34 20.32 -3.47
C MET A 75 11.74 20.11 -2.01
N SER A 76 10.97 20.71 -1.10
CA SER A 76 11.16 20.59 0.34
C SER A 76 11.42 19.14 0.72
N ILE A 77 12.53 18.91 1.41
CA ILE A 77 12.81 17.64 2.08
C ILE A 77 11.87 17.60 3.28
N THR A 78 10.62 17.23 3.05
CA THR A 78 9.83 16.59 4.10
C THR A 78 10.50 15.24 4.28
N TYR A 79 11.09 15.00 5.45
CA TYR A 79 11.74 13.73 5.79
C TYR A 79 11.00 12.57 5.12
N GLU A 80 11.70 11.85 4.24
CA GLU A 80 11.25 10.60 3.60
C GLU A 80 11.11 9.53 4.69
N GLU A 81 10.20 9.72 5.63
CA GLU A 81 9.72 8.63 6.47
C GLU A 81 8.85 7.74 5.59
N SER A 82 9.50 6.82 4.88
CA SER A 82 8.93 5.55 4.40
C SER A 82 7.47 5.63 3.89
N SER A 83 7.20 6.60 3.01
CA SER A 83 5.87 6.95 2.49
C SER A 83 5.32 5.96 1.45
N ALA A 84 5.85 4.74 1.40
CA ALA A 84 5.56 3.82 0.33
C ALA A 84 4.25 3.02 0.53
N PHE A 85 3.68 3.05 1.74
CA PHE A 85 2.38 2.45 2.08
C PHE A 85 1.30 3.51 2.39
N ILE A 86 1.34 4.66 1.71
CA ILE A 86 0.33 5.72 1.91
C ILE A 86 -0.99 5.36 1.24
N ILE A 87 -2.09 5.49 1.99
CA ILE A 87 -3.46 5.46 1.47
C ILE A 87 -3.71 6.76 0.70
N THR A 88 -3.43 6.74 -0.61
CA THR A 88 -3.71 7.87 -1.51
C THR A 88 -5.22 8.06 -1.73
N ASP A 89 -5.66 9.23 -2.20
CA ASP A 89 -7.09 9.49 -2.43
C ASP A 89 -7.75 8.48 -3.37
N LYS A 90 -7.01 7.95 -4.35
CA LYS A 90 -7.48 6.85 -5.21
C LYS A 90 -7.75 5.58 -4.40
N ILE A 91 -6.86 5.22 -3.47
CA ILE A 91 -7.05 4.06 -2.58
C ILE A 91 -8.22 4.32 -1.62
N LYS A 92 -8.41 5.56 -1.15
CA LYS A 92 -9.57 5.94 -0.32
C LYS A 92 -10.90 5.70 -1.04
N THR A 93 -10.97 5.90 -2.36
CA THR A 93 -12.20 5.58 -3.12
C THR A 93 -12.53 4.09 -3.18
N LEU A 94 -11.54 3.22 -2.96
CA LEU A 94 -11.69 1.77 -2.92
C LEU A 94 -11.97 1.25 -1.51
N LEU A 95 -11.84 2.10 -0.50
CA LEU A 95 -12.09 1.78 0.89
C LEU A 95 -13.39 2.45 1.34
N PRO A 96 -14.18 1.82 2.22
CA PRO A 96 -15.28 2.52 2.86
C PRO A 96 -14.75 3.75 3.60
N VAL A 97 -15.58 4.79 3.72
CA VAL A 97 -15.25 5.94 4.56
C VAL A 97 -14.88 5.42 5.95
N PRO A 98 -13.70 5.82 6.46
CA PRO A 98 -13.24 5.33 7.74
C PRO A 98 -14.26 5.70 8.80
N PHE A 99 -14.49 4.80 9.77
CA PHE A 99 -15.33 5.12 10.92
C PHE A 99 -14.59 6.18 11.73
N VAL A 100 -14.76 7.45 11.35
CA VAL A 100 -14.36 8.58 12.15
C VAL A 100 -15.23 8.48 13.38
N LYS A 101 -14.64 8.05 14.49
CA LYS A 101 -15.27 8.14 15.80
C LYS A 101 -15.49 9.63 16.00
N LEU A 102 -16.70 10.10 15.71
CA LEU A 102 -17.19 11.41 16.13
C LEU A 102 -17.08 11.41 17.65
N MET A 103 -15.95 11.89 18.16
CA MET A 103 -15.83 12.23 19.58
C MET A 103 -16.67 13.49 19.76
N GLY A 104 -17.94 13.25 20.11
CA GLY A 104 -18.83 14.27 20.68
C GLY A 104 -18.60 14.40 22.18
#